data_AF-A0A379FQP7-F1
#
_entry.id   AF-A0A379FQP7-F1
#
_cell.length_a   1.000
_cell.length_b   1.000
_cell.length_c   1.000
_cell.angle_alpha   90.00
_cell.angle_beta   90.00
_cell.angle_gamma   90.00
#
_symmetry.space_group_name_H-M   'P 1'
#
loop_
_entity.id
_entity.type
_entity.pdbx_description
1 polymer ?
#
loop_
_entity_poly.entity_id
_entity_poly.type
_entity_poly.pdbx_seq_one_letter_code
_entity_poly.pdbx_strand_id
1 'polypeptide(L)'
;MRIQGAKGGSSKPRTPVEQKDSLLSESTAKILLALSEGEIAGGLDDTRIFLDDTPIANADGSKNFEGVTWEFRAGTEHQEYIQGIPSVDNEFSVGMELKDDQPYVRTINNLQLSALRIRLAVPQFMQNHDNGDTTGYRVDYVIELSTDGAGYKEAVKSAFDGKTTSEYQRTHRIDLPKANTGWQVRVRRLTKKPE
;
A
#
# COMPACT_ATOMS: atom_id res chain seq x y z
N MET A 1 49.48 42.37 -36.74
CA MET A 1 48.84 41.78 -35.54
C MET A 1 48.14 40.49 -35.96
N ARG A 2 48.60 39.33 -35.48
CA ARG A 2 47.94 38.03 -35.72
C ARG A 2 46.98 37.77 -34.55
N ILE A 3 45.68 37.74 -34.83
CA ILE A 3 44.65 37.34 -33.86
C ILE A 3 44.57 35.81 -33.89
N GLN A 4 44.93 35.15 -32.80
CA GLN A 4 44.72 33.71 -32.62
C GLN A 4 43.44 33.53 -31.79
N GLY A 5 42.42 32.92 -32.40
CA GLY A 5 41.22 32.49 -31.69
C GLY A 5 41.47 31.17 -30.98
N ALA A 6 41.36 31.16 -29.66
CA ALA A 6 41.32 29.92 -28.88
C ALA A 6 39.95 29.25 -29.12
N LYS A 7 39.96 28.08 -29.76
CA LYS A 7 38.78 27.21 -29.88
C LYS A 7 38.47 26.68 -28.48
N GLY A 8 37.52 27.31 -27.79
CA GLY A 8 36.95 26.81 -26.54
C GLY A 8 36.52 25.36 -26.73
N GLY A 9 37.04 24.48 -25.88
CA GLY A 9 36.83 23.05 -25.96
C GLY A 9 35.33 22.74 -26.07
N SER A 10 34.98 21.98 -27.10
CA SER A 10 33.63 21.46 -27.29
C SER A 10 33.31 20.47 -26.17
N SER A 11 32.71 20.94 -25.08
CA SER A 11 31.93 20.06 -24.21
C SER A 11 30.76 19.55 -25.04
N LYS A 12 30.74 18.25 -25.35
CA LYS A 12 29.55 17.64 -25.94
C LYS A 12 28.39 17.93 -24.98
N PRO A 13 27.29 18.56 -25.42
CA PRO A 13 26.13 18.75 -24.57
C PRO A 13 25.63 17.35 -24.16
N ARG A 14 25.64 17.08 -22.85
CA ARG A 14 25.09 15.85 -22.30
C ARG A 14 23.57 15.91 -22.46
N THR A 15 22.97 14.84 -22.96
CA THR A 15 21.51 14.68 -22.95
C THR A 15 21.08 14.25 -21.55
N PRO A 16 20.15 14.98 -20.91
CA PRO A 16 19.56 14.58 -19.65
C PRO A 16 18.88 13.20 -19.74
N VAL A 17 18.91 12.43 -18.64
CA VAL A 17 18.32 11.08 -18.58
C VAL A 17 17.21 11.04 -17.53
N GLU A 18 16.05 10.53 -17.93
CA GLU A 18 14.94 10.23 -17.03
C GLU A 18 14.93 8.74 -16.67
N GLN A 19 14.96 8.44 -15.37
CA GLN A 19 14.78 7.08 -14.85
C GLN A 19 13.35 6.58 -15.13
N LYS A 20 13.20 5.28 -15.40
CA LYS A 20 11.87 4.66 -15.55
C LYS A 20 11.12 4.63 -14.22
N ASP A 21 9.79 4.66 -14.29
CA ASP A 21 8.93 4.51 -13.12
C ASP A 21 9.04 3.09 -12.55
N SER A 22 9.17 2.99 -11.23
CA SER A 22 9.39 1.76 -10.48
C SER A 22 8.36 1.54 -9.36
N LEU A 23 7.53 2.54 -9.07
CA LEU A 23 6.43 2.45 -8.12
C LEU A 23 5.12 2.37 -8.90
N LEU A 24 4.55 1.17 -8.98
CA LEU A 24 3.27 0.88 -9.64
C LEU A 24 2.29 0.39 -8.58
N SER A 25 1.11 1.01 -8.51
CA SER A 25 0.08 0.62 -7.53
C SER A 25 -0.58 -0.70 -7.96
N GLU A 26 -0.56 -1.69 -7.07
CA GLU A 26 -1.28 -2.96 -7.21
C GLU A 26 -2.38 -3.02 -6.14
N SER A 27 -3.61 -3.35 -6.53
CA SER A 27 -4.75 -3.41 -5.63
C SER A 27 -5.37 -4.81 -5.63
N THR A 28 -5.50 -5.40 -4.44
CA THR A 28 -6.10 -6.72 -4.24
C THR A 28 -7.48 -6.59 -3.61
N ALA A 29 -8.49 -7.24 -4.19
CA ALA A 29 -9.84 -7.33 -3.63
C ALA A 29 -10.00 -8.62 -2.81
N LYS A 30 -10.81 -8.56 -1.75
CA LYS A 30 -11.29 -9.75 -1.01
C LYS A 30 -12.81 -9.77 -1.06
N ILE A 31 -13.38 -10.91 -1.43
CA ILE A 31 -14.83 -11.09 -1.60
C ILE A 31 -15.25 -12.28 -0.74
N LEU A 32 -16.31 -12.12 0.06
CA LEU A 32 -17.00 -13.20 0.75
C LEU A 32 -18.41 -13.34 0.18
N LEU A 33 -18.76 -14.54 -0.25
CA LEU A 33 -20.08 -14.86 -0.78
C LEU A 33 -20.76 -15.86 0.16
N ALA A 34 -21.93 -15.48 0.69
CA ALA A 34 -22.79 -16.39 1.44
C ALA A 34 -23.76 -17.07 0.44
N LEU A 35 -23.59 -18.37 0.22
CA LEU A 35 -24.34 -19.12 -0.79
C LEU A 35 -25.55 -19.88 -0.22
N SER A 36 -25.48 -20.31 1.05
CA SER A 36 -26.51 -21.10 1.73
C SER A 36 -26.49 -20.82 3.23
N GLU A 37 -27.64 -21.02 3.88
CA GLU A 37 -27.80 -20.91 5.34
C GLU A 37 -27.46 -22.23 6.07
N GLY A 38 -27.52 -23.37 5.38
CA GLY A 38 -27.23 -24.70 5.94
C GLY A 38 -26.19 -25.47 5.11
N GLU A 39 -25.83 -26.64 5.60
CA GLU A 39 -24.78 -27.47 4.99
C GLU A 39 -25.10 -27.83 3.53
N ILE A 40 -24.17 -27.52 2.64
CA ILE A 40 -24.24 -27.88 1.22
C ILE A 40 -23.15 -28.89 0.88
N ALA A 41 -23.48 -29.80 -0.04
CA ALA A 41 -22.52 -30.76 -0.54
C ALA A 41 -21.29 -30.05 -1.14
N GLY A 42 -20.10 -30.59 -0.86
CA GLY A 42 -18.84 -30.09 -1.43
C GLY A 42 -18.71 -30.33 -2.93
N GLY A 43 -17.55 -29.94 -3.49
CA GLY A 43 -17.25 -30.10 -4.92
C GLY A 43 -17.05 -28.78 -5.66
N LEU A 44 -16.93 -27.66 -4.95
CA LEU A 44 -16.40 -26.44 -5.52
C LEU A 44 -14.87 -26.58 -5.61
N ASP A 45 -14.34 -26.34 -6.81
CA ASP A 45 -12.90 -26.29 -7.11
C ASP A 45 -12.62 -25.10 -8.04
N ASP A 46 -11.35 -24.81 -8.30
CA ASP A 46 -10.92 -23.71 -9.16
C ASP A 46 -11.36 -23.86 -10.62
N THR A 47 -11.75 -25.06 -11.06
CA THR A 47 -12.33 -25.29 -12.39
C THR A 47 -13.80 -24.88 -12.49
N ARG A 48 -14.45 -24.67 -11.33
CA ARG A 48 -15.88 -24.34 -11.21
C ARG A 48 -16.14 -22.96 -10.63
N ILE A 49 -15.09 -22.18 -10.37
CA ILE A 49 -15.18 -20.78 -9.94
C ILE A 49 -14.76 -19.90 -11.13
N PHE A 50 -15.62 -18.96 -11.51
CA PHE A 50 -15.44 -18.13 -12.70
C PHE A 50 -15.26 -16.66 -12.32
N LEU A 51 -14.31 -16.00 -12.99
CA LEU A 51 -14.14 -14.55 -13.01
C LEU A 51 -14.38 -14.08 -14.43
N ASP A 52 -15.44 -13.29 -14.64
CA ASP A 52 -15.86 -12.82 -15.97
C ASP A 52 -15.96 -13.97 -17.00
N ASP A 53 -16.78 -14.97 -16.65
CA ASP A 53 -16.99 -16.21 -17.43
C ASP A 53 -15.74 -17.06 -17.72
N THR A 54 -14.59 -16.73 -17.13
CA THR A 54 -13.35 -17.51 -17.26
C THR A 54 -13.07 -18.28 -15.97
N PRO A 55 -12.88 -19.61 -16.01
CA PRO A 55 -12.60 -20.39 -14.80
C PRO A 55 -11.22 -20.04 -14.23
N ILE A 56 -11.05 -20.13 -12.91
CA ILE A 56 -9.76 -19.84 -12.26
C ILE A 56 -8.67 -20.81 -12.75
N ALA A 57 -9.00 -22.09 -12.86
CA ALA A 57 -8.14 -23.13 -13.43
C ALA A 57 -8.87 -23.91 -14.53
N ASN A 58 -8.09 -24.40 -15.49
CA ASN A 58 -8.56 -25.28 -16.54
C ASN A 58 -8.57 -26.73 -16.06
N ALA A 59 -9.30 -27.60 -16.76
CA ALA A 59 -9.38 -29.04 -16.43
C ALA A 59 -8.03 -29.76 -16.50
N ASP A 60 -7.04 -29.20 -17.21
CA ASP A 60 -5.66 -29.70 -17.30
C ASP A 60 -4.77 -29.22 -16.13
N GLY A 61 -5.31 -28.43 -15.19
CA GLY A 61 -4.60 -27.88 -14.04
C GLY A 61 -3.86 -26.57 -14.31
N SER A 62 -3.86 -26.05 -15.54
CA SER A 62 -3.31 -24.73 -15.83
C SER A 62 -4.19 -23.61 -15.26
N LYS A 63 -3.56 -22.55 -14.72
CA LYS A 63 -4.29 -21.41 -14.13
C LYS A 63 -4.45 -20.28 -15.14
N ASN A 64 -5.66 -19.72 -15.24
CA ASN A 64 -5.94 -18.56 -16.09
C ASN A 64 -5.60 -17.23 -15.40
N PHE A 65 -5.51 -17.23 -14.06
CA PHE A 65 -5.20 -16.04 -13.27
C PHE A 65 -4.10 -16.32 -12.24
N GLU A 66 -3.12 -15.43 -12.17
CA GLU A 66 -2.11 -15.41 -11.11
C GLU A 66 -2.59 -14.56 -9.92
N GLY A 67 -2.17 -14.90 -8.70
CA GLY A 67 -2.51 -14.13 -7.50
C GLY A 67 -3.92 -14.34 -6.93
N VAL A 68 -4.72 -15.26 -7.49
CA VAL A 68 -6.05 -15.60 -6.98
C VAL A 68 -5.96 -16.73 -5.94
N THR A 69 -6.47 -16.47 -4.74
CA THR A 69 -6.63 -17.45 -3.65
C THR A 69 -8.10 -17.58 -3.29
N TRP A 70 -8.58 -18.80 -3.06
CA TRP A 70 -9.98 -19.07 -2.70
C TRP A 70 -10.06 -20.10 -1.57
N GLU A 71 -11.19 -20.10 -0.86
CA GLU A 71 -11.53 -21.04 0.18
C GLU A 71 -13.04 -21.31 0.10
N PHE A 72 -13.45 -22.56 0.29
CA PHE A 72 -14.86 -22.95 0.36
C PHE A 72 -15.17 -23.52 1.74
N ARG A 73 -16.33 -23.13 2.28
CA ARG A 73 -16.87 -23.68 3.51
C ARG A 73 -18.26 -24.22 3.26
N ALA A 74 -18.49 -25.47 3.66
CA ALA A 74 -19.73 -26.18 3.38
C ALA A 74 -20.92 -25.68 4.21
N GLY A 75 -20.72 -24.86 5.25
CA GLY A 75 -21.80 -24.36 6.11
C GLY A 75 -22.23 -25.36 7.19
N THR A 76 -21.30 -26.17 7.70
CA THR A 76 -21.57 -27.12 8.79
C THR A 76 -21.88 -26.39 10.10
N GLU A 77 -22.73 -26.96 10.96
CA GLU A 77 -23.07 -26.40 12.29
C GLU A 77 -21.83 -26.04 13.13
N HIS A 78 -20.78 -26.87 13.06
CA HIS A 78 -19.49 -26.60 13.71
C HIS A 78 -18.47 -26.08 12.70
N GLN A 79 -18.51 -24.78 12.43
CA GLN A 79 -17.56 -24.14 11.52
C GLN A 79 -16.70 -23.11 12.26
N GLU A 80 -15.39 -23.12 11.97
CA GLU A 80 -14.50 -22.07 12.47
C GLU A 80 -14.89 -20.71 11.88
N TYR A 81 -14.56 -19.64 12.60
CA TYR A 81 -14.78 -18.27 12.15
C TYR A 81 -13.96 -17.94 10.89
N ILE A 82 -14.51 -17.14 9.96
CA ILE A 82 -13.77 -16.66 8.79
C ILE A 82 -12.87 -15.51 9.23
N GLN A 83 -11.61 -15.83 9.49
CA GLN A 83 -10.59 -14.85 9.84
C GLN A 83 -10.41 -13.84 8.69
N GLY A 84 -10.75 -12.57 8.93
CA GLY A 84 -10.47 -11.48 8.02
C GLY A 84 -11.61 -10.95 7.14
N ILE A 85 -12.85 -11.46 7.26
CA ILE A 85 -14.04 -10.94 6.52
C ILE A 85 -15.27 -10.70 7.42
N PRO A 86 -15.07 -10.23 8.64
CA PRO A 86 -15.74 -9.00 9.02
C PRO A 86 -14.70 -8.03 9.54
N SER A 87 -14.19 -7.18 8.66
CA SER A 87 -13.49 -6.00 9.09
C SER A 87 -14.49 -4.85 9.07
N VAL A 88 -14.81 -4.32 10.26
CA VAL A 88 -15.27 -2.94 10.35
C VAL A 88 -14.05 -2.10 10.00
N ASP A 89 -13.80 -1.94 8.71
CA ASP A 89 -12.70 -1.13 8.19
C ASP A 89 -13.18 0.31 8.11
N ASN A 90 -12.60 1.18 8.93
CA ASN A 90 -12.72 2.61 8.72
C ASN A 90 -11.49 3.09 7.93
N GLU A 91 -11.74 3.59 6.72
CA GLU A 91 -10.74 4.27 5.90
C GLU A 91 -10.80 5.77 6.19
N PHE A 92 -9.71 6.34 6.70
CA PHE A 92 -9.57 7.78 6.87
C PHE A 92 -8.55 8.30 5.86
N SER A 93 -9.04 8.93 4.79
CA SER A 93 -8.16 9.62 3.83
C SER A 93 -7.71 10.96 4.43
N VAL A 94 -6.40 11.21 4.38
CA VAL A 94 -5.79 12.42 4.91
C VAL A 94 -4.91 13.00 3.82
N GLY A 95 -5.40 14.05 3.14
CA GLY A 95 -4.65 14.79 2.12
C GLY A 95 -3.64 15.77 2.71
N MET A 96 -2.84 15.35 3.71
CA MET A 96 -1.84 16.20 4.34
C MET A 96 -0.43 15.73 3.96
N GLU A 97 0.41 16.65 3.50
CA GLU A 97 1.83 16.36 3.28
C GLU A 97 2.48 15.99 4.62
N LEU A 98 3.08 14.80 4.69
CA LEU A 98 3.83 14.37 5.86
C LEU A 98 5.18 15.09 5.88
N LYS A 99 5.27 16.15 6.67
CA LYS A 99 6.53 16.87 6.91
C LYS A 99 7.35 16.16 7.99
N ASP A 100 8.65 16.35 7.95
CA ASP A 100 9.57 15.76 8.93
C ASP A 100 9.41 16.37 10.33
N ASP A 101 8.93 17.60 10.43
CA ASP A 101 8.69 18.32 11.68
C ASP A 101 7.26 18.17 12.24
N GLN A 102 6.30 17.74 11.41
CA GLN A 102 4.89 17.64 11.80
C GLN A 102 4.35 16.21 11.67
N PRO A 103 4.28 15.45 12.79
CA PRO A 103 3.66 14.14 12.79
C PRO A 103 2.15 14.28 12.55
N TYR A 104 1.57 13.38 11.75
CA TYR A 104 0.12 13.24 11.72
C TYR A 104 -0.33 12.41 12.93
N VAL A 105 -1.28 12.90 13.71
CA VAL A 105 -1.83 12.18 14.87
C VAL A 105 -3.35 12.14 14.79
N ARG A 106 -3.95 10.99 15.06
CA ARG A 106 -5.41 10.81 15.07
C ARG A 106 -5.84 9.91 16.21
N THR A 107 -6.87 10.34 16.93
CA THR A 107 -7.54 9.53 17.97
C THR A 107 -8.70 8.74 17.38
N ILE A 108 -8.84 7.49 17.79
CA ILE A 108 -9.89 6.55 17.42
C ILE A 108 -10.57 6.04 18.69
N ASN A 109 -11.85 6.38 18.86
CA ASN A 109 -12.64 6.01 20.05
C ASN A 109 -13.65 4.88 19.79
N ASN A 110 -13.80 4.42 18.55
CA ASN A 110 -14.72 3.33 18.23
C ASN A 110 -14.11 1.98 18.62
N LEU A 111 -14.46 1.50 19.82
CA LEU A 111 -13.96 0.25 20.38
C LEU A 111 -14.43 -1.02 19.64
N GLN A 112 -15.36 -0.91 18.70
CA GLN A 112 -15.82 -2.03 17.88
C GLN A 112 -14.86 -2.37 16.72
N LEU A 113 -13.88 -1.50 16.46
CA LEU A 113 -12.91 -1.72 15.37
C LEU A 113 -11.94 -2.84 15.73
N SER A 114 -11.72 -3.75 14.79
CA SER A 114 -10.70 -4.80 14.89
C SER A 114 -9.37 -4.41 14.20
N ALA A 115 -9.40 -3.47 13.27
CA ALA A 115 -8.24 -2.99 12.55
C ALA A 115 -8.42 -1.55 12.03
N LEU A 116 -7.30 -0.90 11.69
CA LEU A 116 -7.26 0.34 10.91
C LEU A 116 -6.60 0.07 9.56
N ARG A 117 -7.12 0.69 8.51
CA ARG A 117 -6.44 0.80 7.21
C ARG A 117 -5.96 2.21 7.00
N ILE A 118 -4.66 2.36 6.78
CA ILE A 118 -4.00 3.64 6.56
C ILE A 118 -3.44 3.63 5.16
N ARG A 119 -4.03 4.45 4.30
CA ARG A 119 -3.59 4.66 2.92
C ARG A 119 -2.70 5.88 2.88
N LEU A 120 -1.45 5.69 2.47
CA LEU A 120 -0.50 6.75 2.17
C LEU A 120 -0.41 6.90 0.66
N ALA A 121 -0.45 8.13 0.16
CA ALA A 121 -0.37 8.42 -1.27
C ALA A 121 0.68 9.49 -1.53
N VAL A 122 1.39 9.35 -2.65
CA VAL A 122 2.27 10.38 -3.21
C VAL A 122 1.77 10.68 -4.63
N PRO A 123 1.43 11.94 -4.95
CA PRO A 123 0.90 12.29 -6.27
C PRO A 123 1.96 12.11 -7.37
N GLN A 124 3.22 12.41 -7.04
CA GLN A 124 4.42 12.15 -7.84
C GLN A 124 5.59 11.89 -6.89
N PHE A 125 6.56 11.10 -7.34
CA PHE A 125 7.73 10.74 -6.54
C PHE A 125 8.97 10.74 -7.42
N MET A 126 9.46 11.94 -7.72
CA MET A 126 10.65 12.17 -8.54
C MET A 126 11.39 13.42 -8.09
N GLN A 127 12.69 13.48 -8.36
CA GLN A 127 13.53 14.66 -8.16
C GLN A 127 14.29 14.97 -9.45
N ASN A 128 14.40 16.25 -9.76
CA ASN A 128 15.20 16.76 -10.88
C ASN A 128 16.55 17.23 -10.34
N HIS A 129 17.61 16.91 -11.08
CA HIS A 129 18.97 17.33 -10.77
C HIS A 129 19.38 18.52 -11.64
N ASP A 130 20.39 19.27 -11.20
CA ASP A 130 20.90 20.45 -11.95
C ASP A 130 21.44 20.10 -13.35
N ASN A 131 21.81 18.83 -13.56
CA ASN A 131 22.25 18.30 -14.84
C ASN A 131 21.07 17.91 -15.78
N GLY A 132 19.83 18.17 -15.34
CA GLY A 132 18.58 17.84 -16.03
C GLY A 132 18.09 16.41 -15.84
N ASP A 133 18.84 15.54 -15.14
CA ASP A 133 18.40 14.16 -14.92
C ASP A 133 17.21 14.12 -13.97
N THR A 134 16.29 13.18 -14.20
CA THR A 134 15.14 12.93 -13.32
C THR A 134 15.26 11.54 -12.71
N THR A 135 15.29 11.46 -11.38
CA THR A 135 15.45 10.19 -10.64
C THR A 135 14.39 10.04 -9.57
N GLY A 136 14.25 8.81 -9.07
CA GLY A 136 13.51 8.55 -7.84
C GLY A 136 14.28 8.96 -6.59
N TYR A 137 13.64 8.88 -5.43
CA TYR A 137 14.30 9.04 -4.14
C TYR A 137 13.66 8.12 -3.09
N ARG A 138 14.10 8.21 -1.84
CA ARG A 138 13.59 7.40 -0.73
C ARG A 138 13.08 8.25 0.41
N VAL A 139 11.89 7.92 0.91
CA VAL A 139 11.27 8.50 2.10
C VAL A 139 10.85 7.40 3.06
N ASP A 140 11.62 7.23 4.12
CA ASP A 140 11.27 6.36 5.23
C ASP A 140 10.20 7.02 6.12
N TYR A 141 9.26 6.22 6.60
CA TYR A 141 8.21 6.61 7.52
C TYR A 141 7.90 5.50 8.52
N VAL A 142 7.25 5.89 9.61
CA VAL A 142 6.76 4.98 10.65
C VAL A 142 5.30 5.30 10.96
N ILE A 143 4.52 4.25 11.20
CA ILE A 143 3.19 4.32 11.78
C ILE A 143 3.27 3.72 13.18
N GLU A 144 2.81 4.47 14.16
CA GLU A 144 2.86 4.12 15.57
C GLU A 144 1.44 4.10 16.15
N LEU A 145 1.22 3.23 17.12
CA LEU A 145 -0.05 3.07 17.81
C LEU A 145 0.14 3.24 19.31
N SER A 146 -0.69 4.07 19.92
CA SER A 146 -0.92 4.15 21.36
C SER A 146 -2.28 3.53 21.66
N THR A 147 -2.36 2.75 22.74
CA THR A 147 -3.59 2.08 23.20
C THR A 147 -3.86 2.54 24.62
N ASP A 148 -5.08 3.00 24.90
CA ASP A 148 -5.50 3.47 26.23
C ASP A 148 -4.56 4.53 26.86
N GLY A 149 -4.04 5.44 26.04
CA GLY A 149 -3.14 6.50 26.51
C GLY A 149 -1.74 6.02 26.88
N ALA A 150 -1.38 4.76 26.61
CA ALA A 150 -0.02 4.26 26.75
C ALA A 150 0.95 4.95 25.78
N GLY A 151 2.25 4.71 25.94
CA GLY A 151 3.25 5.16 24.98
C GLY A 151 3.02 4.62 23.56
N TYR A 152 3.49 5.37 22.56
CA TYR A 152 3.47 4.95 21.16
C TYR A 152 4.40 3.76 20.93
N LYS A 153 3.90 2.77 20.19
CA LYS A 153 4.67 1.60 19.73
C LYS A 153 4.68 1.58 18.20
N GLU A 154 5.81 1.21 17.60
CA GLU A 154 5.91 1.04 16.15
C GLU A 154 4.99 -0.10 15.70
N ALA A 155 4.02 0.22 14.84
CA ALA A 155 3.14 -0.76 14.20
C ALA A 155 3.63 -1.10 12.79
N VAL A 156 4.12 -0.10 12.05
CA VAL A 156 4.68 -0.25 10.71
C VAL A 156 5.90 0.65 10.56
N LYS A 157 6.96 0.13 9.96
CA LYS A 157 8.10 0.92 9.50
C LYS A 157 8.36 0.56 8.04
N SER A 158 8.28 1.53 7.14
CA SER A 158 8.36 1.30 5.70
C SER A 158 8.90 2.54 4.98
N ALA A 159 8.99 2.47 3.65
CA ALA A 159 9.46 3.57 2.82
C ALA A 159 8.75 3.61 1.48
N PHE A 160 8.60 4.81 0.93
CA PHE A 160 8.47 5.02 -0.50
C PHE A 160 9.88 5.08 -1.09
N ASP A 161 10.21 4.21 -2.03
CA ASP A 161 11.58 4.07 -2.57
C ASP A 161 11.49 3.79 -4.06
N GLY A 162 11.87 4.76 -4.89
CA GLY A 162 11.80 4.64 -6.34
C GLY A 162 11.30 5.89 -7.02
N LYS A 163 10.85 5.74 -8.27
CA LYS A 163 10.29 6.83 -9.09
C LYS A 163 8.86 6.53 -9.50
N THR A 164 8.00 7.55 -9.46
CA THR A 164 6.74 7.57 -10.21
C THR A 164 6.40 8.97 -10.70
N THR A 165 5.85 9.06 -11.92
CA THR A 165 5.27 10.29 -12.49
C THR A 165 3.76 10.41 -12.25
N SER A 166 3.15 9.37 -11.68
CA SER A 166 1.71 9.26 -11.38
C SER A 166 1.48 8.93 -9.90
N GLU A 167 0.23 9.05 -9.45
CA GLU A 167 -0.11 8.79 -8.05
C GLU A 167 0.22 7.33 -7.67
N TYR A 168 1.05 7.17 -6.65
CA TYR A 168 1.35 5.88 -6.05
C TYR A 168 0.79 5.81 -4.64
N GLN A 169 0.05 4.75 -4.37
CA GLN A 169 -0.60 4.52 -3.08
C GLN A 169 -0.04 3.26 -2.41
N ARG A 170 0.05 3.29 -1.09
CA ARG A 170 0.34 2.12 -0.27
C ARG A 170 -0.59 2.11 0.94
N THR A 171 -1.25 0.97 1.14
CA THR A 171 -2.16 0.77 2.26
C THR A 171 -1.54 -0.17 3.29
N HIS A 172 -1.60 0.22 4.55
CA HIS A 172 -1.21 -0.60 5.70
C HIS A 172 -2.43 -0.96 6.52
N ARG A 173 -2.61 -2.25 6.80
CA ARG A 173 -3.58 -2.73 7.80
C ARG A 173 -2.86 -2.88 9.13
N ILE A 174 -3.43 -2.32 10.18
CA ILE A 174 -2.94 -2.41 11.56
C ILE A 174 -4.05 -3.02 12.40
N ASP A 175 -3.86 -4.24 12.86
CA ASP A 175 -4.81 -4.86 13.79
C ASP A 175 -4.74 -4.14 15.14
N LEU A 176 -5.92 -3.84 15.69
CA LEU A 176 -6.04 -3.05 16.92
C LEU A 176 -6.05 -3.98 18.13
N PRO A 177 -5.13 -3.81 19.09
CA PRO A 177 -5.19 -4.54 20.35
C PRO A 177 -6.43 -4.10 21.14
N LYS A 178 -7.00 -4.96 22.00
CA LYS A 178 -8.14 -4.59 22.84
C LYS A 178 -7.85 -3.30 23.63
N ALA A 179 -8.80 -2.36 23.61
CA ALA A 179 -8.74 -1.08 24.31
C ALA A 179 -10.03 -0.84 25.10
N ASN A 180 -9.93 -0.04 26.16
CA ASN A 180 -11.07 0.37 26.99
C ASN A 180 -11.55 1.80 26.68
N THR A 181 -10.65 2.63 26.14
CA THR A 181 -10.89 4.05 25.86
C THR A 181 -10.67 4.36 24.38
N GLY A 182 -9.70 3.70 23.76
CA GLY A 182 -9.46 3.77 22.33
C GLY A 182 -7.97 3.74 21.99
N TRP A 183 -7.67 4.19 20.78
CA TRP A 183 -6.32 4.20 20.24
C TRP A 183 -5.96 5.59 19.73
N GLN A 184 -4.67 5.86 19.67
CA GLN A 184 -4.14 7.01 18.96
C GLN A 184 -3.09 6.54 17.97
N VAL A 185 -3.32 6.82 16.69
CA VAL A 185 -2.37 6.51 15.63
C VAL A 185 -1.53 7.75 15.33
N ARG A 186 -0.23 7.54 15.11
CA ARG A 186 0.70 8.58 14.70
C ARG A 186 1.50 8.13 13.50
N VAL A 187 1.54 8.94 12.45
CA VAL A 187 2.36 8.72 11.26
C VAL A 187 3.47 9.76 11.25
N ARG A 188 4.71 9.33 11.04
CA ARG A 188 5.89 10.22 11.02
C ARG A 188 6.78 9.91 9.84
N ARG A 189 7.26 10.96 9.20
CA ARG A 189 8.38 10.89 8.27
C ARG A 189 9.66 10.74 9.08
N LEU A 190 10.56 9.87 8.63
CA LEU A 190 11.87 9.64 9.26
C LEU A 190 13.01 10.28 8.46
N THR A 191 12.85 10.43 7.15
CA THR A 191 13.82 11.15 6.33
C THR A 191 13.61 12.66 6.44
N LYS A 192 14.70 13.41 6.62
CA LYS A 192 14.64 14.87 6.53
C LYS A 192 14.24 15.29 5.12
N LYS A 193 13.50 16.39 5.01
CA LYS A 193 13.36 17.07 3.71
C LYS A 193 14.72 17.69 3.37
N PRO A 194 15.31 17.45 2.19
CA PRO A 194 16.43 18.28 1.76
C PRO A 194 15.95 19.73 1.65
N GLU A 195 16.76 20.66 2.17
CA GLU A 195 16.51 22.11 2.08
C GLU A 195 16.36 22.59 0.64
#